data_AF-A0A3S1WPW8-F1
#
_entry.id   AF-A0A3S1WPW8-F1
#
_cell.length_a   1.000
_cell.length_b   1.000
_cell.length_c   1.000
_cell.angle_alpha   90.00
_cell.angle_beta   90.00
_cell.angle_gamma   90.00
#
_symmetry.space_group_name_H-M   'P 1'
#
loop_
_entity.id
_entity.type
_entity.pdbx_description
1 polymer ?
#
loop_
_entity_poly.entity_id
_entity_poly.type
_entity_poly.pdbx_seq_one_letter_code
_entity_poly.pdbx_strand_id
1 'polypeptide(L)'
;GQGTYTILAQTAAETLGVRADDVVVKLGDSRFPRAGVTGGSRLAGVMTGAVYKAATSALDQLVGLAISDPRSPFHALQANTLVVANGRIASPRGDGPDVSVAELLKCVGRDHIEATGDTMPANSTPDDRYKNYTTIAMSVPHTEGDYSRHSWCAHFIEVRVDEDFGTVRVSRVVSALDSGRLYNPKLAESQWKGGIIMGIGQALLEEG
;
A
#
# COMPACT_ATOMS: atom_id res chain seq x y z
N GLY A 1 10.71 -1.46 9.09
CA GLY A 1 10.11 -1.21 10.40
C GLY A 1 8.69 -0.68 10.31
N GLN A 2 8.44 0.26 9.39
CA GLN A 2 7.18 0.97 9.15
C GLN A 2 6.00 0.13 8.64
N GLY A 3 6.22 -1.13 8.23
CA GLY A 3 5.15 -2.03 7.81
C GLY A 3 4.83 -2.08 6.31
N THR A 4 5.78 -1.71 5.44
CA THR A 4 5.59 -1.72 3.98
C THR A 4 5.14 -3.08 3.42
N TYR A 5 5.71 -4.20 3.88
CA TYR A 5 5.27 -5.54 3.46
C TYR A 5 3.76 -5.74 3.67
N THR A 6 3.27 -5.37 4.85
CA THR A 6 1.87 -5.57 5.23
C THR A 6 0.91 -4.70 4.42
N ILE A 7 1.18 -3.40 4.29
CA ILE A 7 0.25 -2.50 3.57
C ILE A 7 0.17 -2.82 2.07
N LEU A 8 1.26 -3.31 1.47
CA LEU A 8 1.25 -3.74 0.06
C LEU A 8 0.51 -5.07 -0.10
N ALA A 9 0.68 -6.01 0.83
CA ALA A 9 -0.07 -7.26 0.84
C ALA A 9 -1.57 -7.00 0.97
N GLN A 10 -1.97 -6.11 1.89
CA GLN A 10 -3.36 -5.70 2.09
C GLN A 10 -3.94 -5.04 0.84
N THR A 11 -3.20 -4.10 0.23
CA THR A 11 -3.64 -3.43 -1.01
C THR A 11 -3.86 -4.43 -2.14
N ALA A 12 -2.91 -5.34 -2.38
CA ALA A 12 -3.04 -6.36 -3.41
C ALA A 12 -4.19 -7.33 -3.12
N ALA A 13 -4.33 -7.78 -1.87
CA ALA A 13 -5.37 -8.71 -1.46
C ALA A 13 -6.78 -8.13 -1.63
N GLU A 14 -6.98 -6.88 -1.18
CA GLU A 14 -8.24 -6.16 -1.36
C GLU A 14 -8.58 -6.00 -2.85
N THR A 15 -7.62 -5.61 -3.68
CA THR A 15 -7.85 -5.44 -5.13
C THR A 15 -8.12 -6.77 -5.83
N LEU A 16 -7.37 -7.83 -5.53
CA LEU A 16 -7.48 -9.13 -6.20
C LEU A 16 -8.61 -10.01 -5.64
N GLY A 17 -9.27 -9.60 -4.55
CA GLY A 17 -10.31 -10.39 -3.91
C GLY A 17 -9.78 -11.68 -3.28
N VAL A 18 -8.56 -11.68 -2.72
CA VAL A 18 -7.93 -12.81 -2.03
C VAL A 18 -7.67 -12.47 -0.57
N ARG A 19 -7.24 -13.44 0.26
CA ARG A 19 -6.82 -13.12 1.63
C ARG A 19 -5.43 -12.50 1.63
N ALA A 20 -5.17 -11.62 2.59
CA ALA A 20 -3.83 -11.03 2.77
C ALA A 20 -2.74 -12.09 3.01
N ASP A 21 -3.08 -13.20 3.69
CA ASP A 21 -2.15 -14.32 3.94
C ASP A 21 -1.75 -15.06 2.66
N ASP A 22 -2.56 -14.96 1.60
CA ASP A 22 -2.27 -15.59 0.29
C ASP A 22 -1.32 -14.71 -0.55
N VAL A 23 -1.00 -13.50 -0.08
CA VAL A 23 -0.14 -12.54 -0.80
C VAL A 23 1.27 -12.55 -0.23
N VAL A 24 2.22 -12.94 -1.07
CA VAL A 24 3.66 -12.86 -0.76
C VAL A 24 4.25 -11.59 -1.35
N VAL A 25 4.75 -10.71 -0.49
CA VAL A 25 5.42 -9.46 -0.89
C VAL A 25 6.94 -9.61 -0.82
N LYS A 26 7.63 -9.25 -1.90
CA LYS A 26 9.10 -9.20 -1.98
C LYS A 26 9.57 -7.76 -2.20
N LEU A 27 10.54 -7.29 -1.42
CA LEU A 27 11.04 -5.91 -1.44
C LEU A 27 12.56 -5.87 -1.26
N GLY A 28 13.17 -4.74 -1.59
CA GLY A 28 14.58 -4.46 -1.24
C GLY A 28 15.63 -5.11 -2.13
N ASP A 29 15.29 -5.47 -3.37
CA ASP A 29 16.20 -6.05 -4.36
C ASP A 29 16.15 -5.23 -5.65
N SER A 30 17.32 -4.94 -6.23
CA SER A 30 17.45 -4.15 -7.46
C SER A 30 16.94 -4.88 -8.71
N ARG A 31 16.67 -6.18 -8.60
CA ARG A 31 16.00 -6.99 -9.64
C ARG A 31 14.48 -6.81 -9.66
N PHE A 32 13.89 -6.25 -8.60
CA PHE A 32 12.46 -5.95 -8.55
C PHE A 32 12.14 -4.63 -9.27
N PRO A 33 10.85 -4.35 -9.55
CA PRO A 33 10.43 -3.07 -10.10
C PRO A 33 10.98 -1.89 -9.30
N ARG A 34 11.30 -0.81 -10.02
CA ARG A 34 11.99 0.35 -9.47
C ARG A 34 11.11 1.09 -8.47
N ALA A 35 11.69 1.48 -7.34
CA ALA A 35 11.06 2.30 -6.31
C ALA A 35 11.94 3.50 -5.97
N GLY A 36 11.32 4.64 -5.66
CA GLY A 36 12.01 5.83 -5.18
C GLY A 36 12.52 5.68 -3.74
N VAL A 37 13.10 6.76 -3.20
CA VAL A 37 13.63 6.77 -1.83
C VAL A 37 12.55 6.51 -0.78
N THR A 38 12.91 5.77 0.28
CA THR A 38 12.11 5.69 1.49
C THR A 38 12.40 6.89 2.38
N GLY A 39 11.62 7.96 2.24
CA GLY A 39 11.84 9.20 2.99
C GLY A 39 10.70 10.20 2.86
N GLY A 40 10.72 11.23 3.72
CA GLY A 40 9.72 12.32 3.72
C GLY A 40 8.28 11.85 3.95
N SER A 41 8.09 10.66 4.55
CA SER A 41 6.78 10.04 4.79
C SER A 41 5.92 9.84 3.52
N ARG A 42 6.54 9.62 2.36
CA ARG A 42 5.81 9.52 1.06
C ARG A 42 5.56 8.10 0.57
N LEU A 43 6.44 7.17 0.92
CA LEU A 43 6.54 5.87 0.24
C LEU A 43 5.26 5.04 0.33
N ALA A 44 4.55 5.08 1.47
CA ALA A 44 3.33 4.30 1.67
C ALA A 44 2.28 4.63 0.59
N GLY A 45 2.06 5.92 0.30
CA GLY A 45 1.10 6.36 -0.72
C GLY A 45 1.52 6.00 -2.14
N VAL A 46 2.79 6.21 -2.47
CA VAL A 46 3.31 5.92 -3.82
C VAL A 46 3.28 4.42 -4.11
N MET A 47 3.76 3.59 -3.18
CA MET A 47 3.85 2.14 -3.37
C MET A 47 2.47 1.47 -3.34
N THR A 48 1.56 1.90 -2.46
CA THR A 48 0.18 1.37 -2.47
C THR A 48 -0.53 1.74 -3.77
N GLY A 49 -0.33 2.95 -4.31
CA GLY A 49 -0.85 3.34 -5.62
C GLY A 49 -0.31 2.48 -6.77
N ALA A 50 0.99 2.19 -6.78
CA ALA A 50 1.62 1.34 -7.80
C ALA A 50 1.11 -0.10 -7.73
N VAL A 51 1.05 -0.68 -6.52
CA VAL A 51 0.52 -2.03 -6.29
C VAL A 51 -0.95 -2.12 -6.66
N TYR A 52 -1.76 -1.12 -6.31
CA TYR A 52 -3.17 -1.04 -6.70
C TYR A 52 -3.31 -1.11 -8.23
N LYS A 53 -2.58 -0.28 -8.98
CA LYS A 53 -2.61 -0.30 -10.45
C LYS A 53 -2.17 -1.65 -11.04
N ALA A 54 -1.10 -2.24 -10.51
CA ALA A 54 -0.62 -3.55 -10.97
C ALA A 54 -1.67 -4.65 -10.69
N ALA A 55 -2.26 -4.65 -9.49
CA ALA A 55 -3.29 -5.61 -9.08
C ALA A 55 -4.58 -5.43 -9.89
N THR A 56 -5.03 -4.21 -10.16
CA THR A 56 -6.17 -3.94 -11.04
C THR A 56 -5.90 -4.46 -12.45
N SER A 57 -4.72 -4.19 -13.01
CA SER A 57 -4.36 -4.71 -14.33
C SER A 57 -4.33 -6.24 -14.37
N ALA A 58 -3.82 -6.91 -13.33
CA ALA A 58 -3.87 -8.36 -13.23
C ALA A 58 -5.30 -8.90 -13.13
N LEU A 59 -6.17 -8.22 -12.36
CA LEU A 59 -7.58 -8.57 -12.24
C LEU A 59 -8.32 -8.40 -13.58
N ASP A 60 -8.08 -7.31 -14.29
CA ASP A 60 -8.68 -7.06 -15.60
C ASP A 60 -8.27 -8.13 -16.62
N GLN A 61 -6.99 -8.54 -16.61
CA GLN A 61 -6.51 -9.65 -17.43
C GLN A 61 -7.17 -10.98 -17.05
N LEU A 62 -7.31 -11.26 -15.74
CA LEU A 62 -7.96 -12.47 -15.24
C LEU A 62 -9.43 -12.55 -15.67
N VAL A 63 -10.19 -11.46 -15.45
CA VAL A 63 -11.61 -11.36 -15.84
C VAL A 63 -11.75 -11.40 -17.35
N GLY A 64 -10.87 -10.72 -18.09
CA GLY A 64 -10.83 -10.77 -19.55
C GLY A 64 -10.62 -12.19 -20.07
N LEU A 65 -9.67 -12.94 -19.51
CA LEU A 65 -9.45 -14.36 -19.83
C LEU A 65 -10.67 -15.21 -19.49
N ALA A 66 -11.27 -14.99 -18.32
CA ALA A 66 -12.45 -15.71 -17.88
C ALA A 66 -13.63 -15.54 -18.85
N ILE A 67 -13.85 -14.33 -19.38
CA ILE A 67 -14.98 -14.05 -20.27
C ILE A 67 -14.68 -14.50 -21.71
N SER A 68 -13.44 -14.31 -22.19
CA SER A 68 -13.11 -14.47 -23.61
C SER A 68 -12.62 -15.87 -24.02
N ASP A 69 -11.98 -16.66 -23.15
CA ASP A 69 -11.41 -17.95 -23.54
C ASP A 69 -12.50 -19.03 -23.68
N PRO A 70 -12.61 -19.74 -24.82
CA PRO A 70 -13.62 -20.78 -25.04
C PRO A 70 -13.56 -21.96 -24.06
N ARG A 71 -12.41 -22.19 -23.40
CA ARG A 71 -12.25 -23.25 -22.38
C ARG A 71 -12.67 -22.79 -20.99
N SER A 72 -12.95 -21.50 -20.82
CA SER A 72 -13.40 -20.95 -19.55
C SER A 72 -14.83 -21.41 -19.23
N PRO A 73 -15.12 -21.79 -17.97
CA PRO A 73 -16.48 -22.13 -17.56
C PRO A 73 -17.45 -20.93 -17.68
N PHE A 74 -16.93 -19.70 -17.73
CA PHE A 74 -17.74 -18.48 -17.84
C PHE A 74 -18.05 -18.08 -19.30
N HIS A 75 -17.43 -18.71 -20.30
CA HIS A 75 -17.58 -18.31 -21.70
C HIS A 75 -19.05 -18.37 -22.19
N ALA A 76 -19.77 -19.40 -21.76
CA ALA A 76 -21.18 -19.60 -22.13
C ALA A 76 -22.13 -18.59 -21.46
N LEU A 77 -21.73 -17.95 -20.37
CA LEU A 77 -22.58 -16.97 -19.68
C LEU A 77 -22.74 -15.66 -20.45
N GLN A 78 -21.83 -15.37 -21.39
CA GLN A 78 -21.80 -14.09 -22.12
C GLN A 78 -21.87 -12.89 -21.14
N ALA A 79 -21.23 -13.05 -19.97
CA ALA A 79 -21.22 -12.05 -18.93
C ALA A 79 -20.26 -10.92 -19.32
N ASN A 80 -20.66 -9.67 -19.04
CA ASN A 80 -19.78 -8.51 -19.25
C ASN A 80 -18.88 -8.23 -18.03
N THR A 81 -19.14 -8.89 -16.91
CA THR A 81 -18.41 -8.69 -15.66
C THR A 81 -18.49 -9.95 -14.79
N LEU A 82 -17.47 -10.16 -13.97
CA LEU A 82 -17.37 -11.22 -12.97
C LEU A 82 -16.89 -10.60 -11.66
N VAL A 83 -17.27 -11.22 -10.54
CA VAL A 83 -16.78 -10.84 -9.22
C VAL A 83 -15.68 -11.80 -8.81
N VAL A 84 -14.60 -11.27 -8.24
CA VAL A 84 -13.56 -12.06 -7.59
C VAL A 84 -13.61 -11.80 -6.10
N ALA A 85 -13.86 -12.85 -5.32
CA ALA A 85 -13.94 -12.78 -3.86
C ALA A 85 -13.46 -14.10 -3.24
N ASN A 86 -12.68 -14.00 -2.15
CA ASN A 86 -12.06 -15.14 -1.48
C ASN A 86 -11.29 -16.08 -2.43
N GLY A 87 -10.62 -15.53 -3.45
CA GLY A 87 -9.88 -16.29 -4.45
C GLY A 87 -10.75 -17.09 -5.41
N ARG A 88 -12.05 -16.78 -5.46
CA ARG A 88 -13.03 -17.42 -6.34
C ARG A 88 -13.67 -16.40 -7.26
N ILE A 89 -14.05 -16.87 -8.45
CA ILE A 89 -14.62 -16.10 -9.54
C ILE A 89 -16.06 -16.60 -9.71
N ALA A 90 -17.00 -15.66 -9.77
CA ALA A 90 -18.41 -15.98 -9.95
C ALA A 90 -19.15 -14.87 -10.70
N SER A 91 -20.34 -15.19 -11.23
CA SER A 91 -21.30 -14.19 -11.68
C SER A 91 -21.74 -13.30 -10.51
N PRO A 92 -21.90 -11.97 -10.70
CA PRO A 92 -22.46 -11.10 -9.67
C PRO A 92 -23.85 -11.51 -9.19
N ARG A 93 -24.62 -12.22 -10.03
CA ARG A 93 -25.98 -12.69 -9.69
C ARG A 93 -25.96 -14.02 -8.93
N GLY A 94 -24.80 -14.65 -8.75
CA GLY A 94 -24.66 -15.94 -8.09
C GLY A 94 -25.18 -17.13 -8.90
N ASP A 95 -25.51 -16.90 -10.18
CA ASP A 95 -25.86 -17.95 -11.14
C ASP A 95 -24.63 -18.45 -11.91
N GLY A 96 -24.62 -19.72 -12.27
CA GLY A 96 -23.54 -20.31 -13.05
C GLY A 96 -22.35 -20.80 -12.21
N PRO A 97 -21.15 -20.90 -12.82
CA PRO A 97 -19.98 -21.47 -12.18
C PRO A 97 -19.47 -20.60 -11.04
N ASP A 98 -18.97 -21.26 -10.01
CA ASP A 98 -18.12 -20.68 -8.97
C ASP A 98 -16.83 -21.48 -8.97
N VAL A 99 -15.74 -20.89 -9.46
CA VAL A 99 -14.43 -21.57 -9.57
C VAL A 99 -13.33 -20.74 -8.94
N SER A 100 -12.32 -21.39 -8.39
CA SER A 100 -11.11 -20.72 -7.92
C SER A 100 -10.31 -20.13 -9.08
N VAL A 101 -9.49 -19.12 -8.78
CA VAL A 101 -8.53 -18.56 -9.75
C VAL A 101 -7.63 -19.66 -10.35
N ALA A 102 -7.17 -20.60 -9.52
CA ALA A 102 -6.32 -21.71 -9.97
C ALA A 102 -7.02 -22.66 -10.95
N GLU A 103 -8.30 -22.98 -10.70
CA GLU A 103 -9.11 -23.80 -11.61
C GLU A 103 -9.32 -23.10 -12.95
N LEU A 104 -9.64 -21.80 -12.93
CA LEU A 104 -9.76 -21.04 -14.17
C LEU A 104 -8.46 -21.06 -14.99
N LEU A 105 -7.32 -20.75 -14.36
CA LEU A 105 -6.02 -20.73 -15.02
C LEU A 105 -5.68 -22.10 -15.65
N LYS A 106 -5.98 -23.19 -14.94
CA LYS A 106 -5.82 -24.55 -15.47
C LYS A 106 -6.71 -24.82 -16.69
N CYS A 107 -7.99 -24.40 -16.64
CA CYS A 107 -8.92 -24.56 -17.77
C CYS A 107 -8.42 -23.82 -19.03
N VAL A 108 -7.90 -22.59 -18.86
CA VAL A 108 -7.38 -21.78 -19.97
C VAL A 108 -5.91 -22.09 -20.30
N GLY A 109 -5.32 -23.12 -19.69
CA GLY A 109 -3.94 -23.54 -19.95
C GLY A 109 -2.90 -22.44 -19.68
N ARG A 110 -3.09 -21.67 -18.61
CA ARG A 110 -2.15 -20.64 -18.13
C ARG A 110 -1.60 -21.05 -16.77
N ASP A 111 -0.30 -20.84 -16.57
CA ASP A 111 0.34 -21.10 -15.28
C ASP A 111 0.21 -19.92 -14.31
N HIS A 112 0.22 -18.69 -14.84
CA HIS A 112 0.13 -17.45 -14.06
C HIS A 112 -0.38 -16.29 -14.91
N ILE A 113 -0.72 -15.19 -14.24
CA ILE A 113 -0.95 -13.86 -14.82
C ILE A 113 0.10 -12.93 -14.23
N GLU A 114 0.72 -12.13 -15.09
CA GLU A 114 1.70 -11.11 -14.69
C GLU A 114 1.23 -9.74 -15.18
N ALA A 115 1.29 -8.76 -14.29
CA ALA A 115 0.97 -7.39 -14.62
C ALA A 115 1.92 -6.44 -13.89
N THR A 116 2.21 -5.32 -14.53
CA THR A 116 3.05 -4.25 -13.99
C THR A 116 2.24 -2.96 -13.88
N GLY A 117 2.49 -2.17 -12.84
CA GLY A 117 1.85 -0.88 -12.65
C GLY A 117 2.79 0.11 -12.00
N ASP A 118 2.69 1.39 -12.38
CA ASP A 118 3.43 2.48 -11.77
C ASP A 118 2.57 3.75 -11.63
N THR A 119 3.06 4.70 -10.85
CA THR A 119 2.42 6.01 -10.62
C THR A 119 3.12 7.14 -11.35
N MET A 120 4.01 6.85 -12.29
CA MET A 120 4.65 7.87 -13.11
C MET A 120 3.63 8.44 -14.10
N PRO A 121 3.76 9.73 -14.48
CA PRO A 121 3.02 10.28 -15.61
C PRO A 121 3.18 9.44 -16.88
N ALA A 122 2.11 9.34 -17.67
CA ALA A 122 2.12 8.50 -18.88
C ALA A 122 3.18 8.93 -19.91
N ASN A 123 3.55 10.22 -19.92
CA ASN A 123 4.56 10.81 -20.79
C ASN A 123 5.99 10.79 -20.20
N SER A 124 6.23 10.12 -19.07
CA SER A 124 7.58 10.05 -18.47
C SER A 124 8.58 9.32 -19.37
N THR A 125 9.69 9.99 -19.63
CA THR A 125 10.80 9.46 -20.44
C THR A 125 11.63 8.42 -19.66
N PRO A 126 12.48 7.62 -20.34
CA PRO A 126 13.43 6.74 -19.66
C PRO A 126 14.36 7.49 -18.69
N ASP A 127 14.74 8.73 -19.01
CA ASP A 127 15.58 9.57 -18.15
C ASP A 127 14.81 10.03 -16.90
N ASP A 128 13.53 10.44 -17.04
CA ASP A 128 12.68 10.78 -15.90
C ASP A 128 12.53 9.60 -14.94
N ARG A 129 12.30 8.41 -15.51
CA ARG A 129 12.19 7.16 -14.76
C ARG A 129 13.51 6.86 -14.05
N TYR A 130 14.65 7.00 -14.73
CA TYR A 130 15.97 6.82 -14.14
C TYR A 130 16.20 7.75 -12.95
N LYS A 131 15.95 9.06 -13.13
CA LYS A 131 16.10 10.07 -12.06
C LYS A 131 15.18 9.80 -10.88
N ASN A 132 13.96 9.30 -11.11
CA ASN A 132 12.99 9.04 -10.05
C ASN A 132 13.45 8.00 -9.01
N TYR A 133 14.15 6.94 -9.42
CA TYR A 133 14.63 5.91 -8.48
C TYR A 133 16.10 6.05 -8.09
N THR A 134 16.86 6.94 -8.73
CA THR A 134 18.29 7.18 -8.41
C THR A 134 18.53 8.49 -7.67
N THR A 135 17.57 9.40 -7.64
CA THR A 135 17.70 10.72 -7.01
C THR A 135 16.42 11.12 -6.28
N ILE A 136 16.47 12.24 -5.55
CA ILE A 136 15.29 12.87 -4.95
C ILE A 136 14.69 13.98 -5.82
N ALA A 137 15.25 14.23 -7.01
CA ALA A 137 14.92 15.39 -7.85
C ALA A 137 13.48 15.37 -8.38
N MET A 138 12.88 14.18 -8.51
CA MET A 138 11.50 13.99 -8.95
C MET A 138 10.49 13.99 -7.79
N SER A 139 10.92 14.35 -6.58
CA SER A 139 10.01 14.42 -5.43
C SER A 139 9.04 15.59 -5.57
N VAL A 140 7.75 15.27 -5.57
CA VAL A 140 6.68 16.25 -5.57
C VAL A 140 6.56 16.96 -4.20
N PRO A 141 6.53 18.30 -4.15
CA PRO A 141 6.24 19.05 -2.92
C PRO A 141 4.82 18.79 -2.40
N HIS A 142 4.63 18.88 -1.09
CA HIS A 142 3.32 18.73 -0.44
C HIS A 142 2.31 19.85 -0.81
N THR A 143 2.80 20.92 -1.44
CA THR A 143 2.06 22.10 -1.89
C THR A 143 1.92 22.14 -3.41
N GLU A 144 2.11 21.02 -4.12
CA GLU A 144 1.95 20.98 -5.57
C GLU A 144 0.46 21.11 -5.99
N GLY A 145 0.21 21.96 -6.99
CA GLY A 145 -1.11 22.33 -7.50
C GLY A 145 -1.81 23.36 -6.60
N ASP A 146 -3.14 23.34 -6.60
CA ASP A 146 -3.96 24.32 -5.88
C ASP A 146 -4.20 23.97 -4.39
N TYR A 147 -3.46 22.99 -3.85
CA TYR A 147 -3.73 22.44 -2.53
C TYR A 147 -2.46 22.31 -1.69
N SER A 148 -2.61 22.56 -0.38
CA SER A 148 -1.58 22.31 0.63
C SER A 148 -1.96 21.04 1.42
N ARG A 149 -1.22 19.95 1.23
CA ARG A 149 -1.56 18.62 1.78
C ARG A 149 -0.55 18.20 2.85
N HIS A 150 -0.95 18.33 4.11
CA HIS A 150 -0.13 18.00 5.26
C HIS A 150 -0.85 17.06 6.22
N SER A 151 -0.07 16.29 6.98
CA SER A 151 -0.54 15.64 8.18
C SER A 151 -0.49 16.62 9.34
N TRP A 152 -1.41 16.50 10.29
CA TRP A 152 -1.51 17.37 11.45
C TRP A 152 -1.51 16.56 12.74
N CYS A 153 -1.07 17.16 13.83
CA CYS A 153 -1.16 16.55 15.15
C CYS A 153 -1.30 17.59 16.25
N ALA A 154 -1.91 17.18 17.36
CA ALA A 154 -1.94 17.90 18.62
C ALA A 154 -1.47 16.94 19.72
N HIS A 155 -0.44 17.35 20.47
CA HIS A 155 0.15 16.57 21.56
C HIS A 155 -0.09 17.28 22.89
N PHE A 156 -0.57 16.54 23.88
CA PHE A 156 -0.74 16.98 25.26
C PHE A 156 0.13 16.10 26.15
N ILE A 157 1.13 16.71 26.79
CA ILE A 157 2.14 16.00 27.58
C ILE A 157 2.03 16.46 29.04
N GLU A 158 1.86 15.49 29.93
CA GLU A 158 1.97 15.70 31.37
C GLU A 158 3.35 15.25 31.83
N VAL A 159 4.02 16.10 32.60
CA VAL A 159 5.33 15.80 33.18
C VAL A 159 5.29 15.98 34.69
N ARG A 160 6.16 15.25 35.37
CA ARG A 160 6.47 15.41 36.79
C ARG A 160 7.92 15.85 36.91
N VAL A 161 8.14 16.90 37.68
CA VAL A 161 9.46 17.46 37.95
C VAL A 161 9.75 17.24 39.42
N ASP A 162 10.90 16.65 39.70
CA ASP A 162 11.41 16.52 41.07
C ASP A 162 11.94 17.88 41.54
N GLU A 163 11.42 18.41 42.65
CA GLU A 163 11.78 19.76 43.14
C GLU A 163 13.20 19.81 43.73
N ASP A 164 13.69 18.68 44.25
CA ASP A 164 15.02 18.61 44.88
C ASP A 164 16.11 18.34 43.83
N PHE A 165 15.84 17.46 42.87
CA PHE A 165 16.83 16.96 41.89
C PHE A 165 16.66 17.55 40.48
N GLY A 166 15.57 18.27 40.20
CA GLY A 166 15.27 18.83 38.88
C GLY A 166 14.98 17.78 37.80
N THR A 167 14.90 16.49 38.15
CA THR A 167 14.67 15.42 37.18
C THR A 167 13.25 15.48 36.62
N VAL A 168 13.11 15.39 35.30
CA VAL A 168 11.80 15.43 34.61
C VAL A 168 11.41 14.03 34.15
N ARG A 169 10.17 13.63 34.42
CA ARG A 169 9.57 12.38 33.93
C ARG A 169 8.24 12.64 33.25
N VAL A 170 8.05 12.08 32.05
CA VAL A 170 6.75 12.10 31.37
C VAL A 170 5.80 11.12 32.07
N SER A 171 4.68 11.61 32.59
CA SER A 171 3.67 10.78 33.27
C SER A 171 2.55 10.34 32.33
N ARG A 172 2.20 11.17 31.35
CA ARG A 172 1.10 10.90 30.41
C ARG A 172 1.29 11.62 29.09
N VAL A 173 0.92 10.94 28.01
CA VAL A 173 0.86 11.50 26.66
C VAL A 173 -0.51 11.22 26.06
N VAL A 174 -1.15 12.27 25.55
CA VAL A 174 -2.37 12.17 24.74
C VAL A 174 -2.13 12.87 23.42
N SER A 175 -2.35 12.18 22.31
CA SER A 175 -2.09 12.71 20.97
C SER A 175 -3.30 12.51 20.08
N ALA A 176 -3.70 13.55 19.37
CA ALA A 176 -4.66 13.48 18.27
C ALA A 176 -3.91 13.73 16.96
N LEU A 177 -4.05 12.84 15.97
CA LEU A 177 -3.29 12.90 14.73
C LEU A 177 -4.22 12.74 13.52
N ASP A 178 -4.06 13.64 12.54
CA ASP A 178 -4.63 13.53 11.21
C ASP A 178 -3.53 13.10 10.24
N SER A 179 -3.63 11.86 9.75
CA SER A 179 -2.76 11.30 8.72
C SER A 179 -3.55 10.92 7.46
N GLY A 180 -4.75 11.49 7.27
CA GLY A 180 -5.67 11.09 6.22
C GLY A 180 -6.13 9.63 6.37
N ARG A 181 -6.24 8.91 5.24
CA ARG A 181 -6.63 7.49 5.25
C ARG A 181 -5.50 6.63 5.83
N LEU A 182 -5.79 5.93 6.91
CA LEU A 182 -4.87 4.95 7.49
C LEU A 182 -4.94 3.64 6.69
N TYR A 183 -3.83 3.24 6.07
CA TYR A 183 -3.74 1.92 5.42
C TYR A 183 -3.89 0.77 6.41
N ASN A 184 -3.24 0.90 7.57
CA ASN A 184 -3.32 -0.06 8.65
C ASN A 184 -3.26 0.69 9.99
N PRO A 185 -4.39 0.80 10.73
CA PRO A 185 -4.46 1.58 11.96
C PRO A 185 -3.43 1.16 13.02
N LYS A 186 -3.16 -0.15 13.17
CA LYS A 186 -2.20 -0.68 14.14
C LYS A 186 -0.76 -0.27 13.82
N LEU A 187 -0.40 -0.31 12.53
CA LEU A 187 0.93 0.11 12.07
C LEU A 187 1.09 1.63 12.17
N ALA A 188 0.04 2.39 11.83
CA ALA A 188 0.01 3.84 12.00
C ALA A 188 0.21 4.24 13.48
N GLU A 189 -0.54 3.61 14.39
CA GLU A 189 -0.40 3.84 15.83
C GLU A 189 1.02 3.53 16.32
N SER A 190 1.62 2.45 15.84
CA SER A 190 3.01 2.08 16.18
C SER A 190 4.01 3.14 15.69
N GLN A 191 3.81 3.70 14.49
CA GLN A 191 4.64 4.79 13.97
C GLN A 191 4.49 6.07 14.80
N TRP A 192 3.25 6.44 15.16
CA TRP A 192 2.99 7.61 16.00
C TRP A 192 3.65 7.48 17.36
N LYS A 193 3.52 6.32 18.02
CA LYS A 193 4.20 6.05 19.31
C LYS A 193 5.71 6.15 19.17
N GLY A 194 6.29 5.58 18.11
CA GLY A 194 7.73 5.68 17.83
C GLY A 194 8.21 7.12 17.71
N GLY A 195 7.50 7.94 16.93
CA GLY A 195 7.84 9.36 16.78
C GLY A 195 7.71 10.16 18.09
N ILE A 196 6.66 9.89 18.88
CA ILE A 196 6.46 10.52 20.19
C ILE A 196 7.59 10.15 21.16
N ILE A 197 7.97 8.87 21.22
CA ILE A 197 9.06 8.40 22.10
C ILE A 197 10.38 9.04 21.70
N MET A 198 10.67 9.11 20.40
CA MET A 198 11.86 9.79 19.87
C MET A 198 11.87 11.28 20.25
N GLY A 199 10.73 11.97 20.14
CA GLY A 199 10.62 13.37 20.56
C GLY A 199 10.81 13.58 22.06
N ILE A 200 10.39 12.63 22.90
CA ILE A 200 10.68 12.65 24.35
C ILE A 200 12.17 12.48 24.61
N GLY A 201 12.83 11.55 23.91
CA GLY A 201 14.28 11.34 23.99
C GLY A 201 15.05 12.61 23.63
N GLN A 202 14.68 13.23 22.50
CA GLN A 202 15.24 14.50 22.06
C GLN A 202 15.06 15.62 23.09
N ALA A 203 13.89 15.71 23.73
CA ALA A 203 13.59 16.80 24.66
C ALA A 203 14.31 16.67 26.01
N LEU A 204 14.60 15.45 26.46
CA LEU A 204 15.04 15.20 27.83
C LEU A 204 16.45 14.59 27.95
N LEU A 205 16.95 13.90 26.92
CA LEU A 205 18.10 12.99 27.04
C LEU A 205 19.15 13.16 25.95
N GLU A 206 18.77 13.41 24.70
CA GLU A 206 19.71 13.48 23.58
C GLU A 206 20.33 14.89 23.49
N GLU A 207 21.65 14.98 23.57
CA GLU A 207 22.44 16.19 23.28
C GLU A 207 23.19 16.01 21.94
N GLY A 208 23.25 17.08 21.16
CA GLY A 208 23.92 17.14 19.85
C GLY A 208 25.30 17.81 19.91
#